data_AF-A0A419JA33-F1
#
_entry.id   AF-A0A419JA33-F1
#
_cell.length_a   1.000
_cell.length_b   1.000
_cell.length_c   1.000
_cell.angle_alpha   90.00
_cell.angle_beta   90.00
_cell.angle_gamma   90.00
#
_symmetry.space_group_name_H-M   'P 1'
#
loop_
_entity.id
_entity.type
_entity.pdbx_description
1 polymer ?
#
loop_
_entity_poly.entity_id
_entity_poly.type
_entity_poly.pdbx_seq_one_letter_code
_entity_poly.pdbx_strand_id
1 'polypeptide(L)' 'MSKNEDIAFEDALKQLEDIVRELEESGLTLDDALKKFETGVKLSRLCHKRLDDADMRIEQLIEGDEGVRTERVEIE' A
#
# COMPACT_ATOMS: atom_id res chain seq x y z
N MET A 1 -2.14 26.49 -0.79
CA MET A 1 -3.05 25.46 -0.26
C MET A 1 -2.91 24.24 -1.17
N SER A 2 -2.21 23.21 -0.73
CA SER A 2 -2.12 21.93 -1.45
C SER A 2 -2.36 20.82 -0.44
N LYS A 3 -3.63 20.50 -0.20
CA LYS A 3 -4.03 19.32 0.58
C LYS A 3 -3.94 18.11 -0.35
N ASN A 4 -2.71 17.64 -0.59
CA ASN A 4 -2.49 16.28 -1.01
C ASN A 4 -1.36 15.80 -0.13
N GLU A 5 -1.73 15.32 1.06
CA GLU A 5 -0.80 14.69 1.98
C GLU A 5 -0.34 13.40 1.30
N ASP A 6 0.84 13.45 0.69
CA ASP A 6 1.61 12.27 0.35
C ASP A 6 1.93 11.54 1.66
N ILE A 7 0.98 10.72 2.12
CA ILE A 7 1.18 9.82 3.25
C ILE A 7 2.35 8.89 2.92
N ALA A 8 3.25 8.72 3.90
CA ALA A 8 4.35 7.78 3.80
C ALA A 8 3.82 6.34 3.71
N PHE A 9 4.61 5.44 3.13
CA PHE A 9 4.20 4.04 2.97
C PHE A 9 3.89 3.40 4.34
N GLU A 10 4.76 3.62 5.31
CA GLU A 10 4.65 3.09 6.66
C GLU A 10 3.40 3.60 7.38
N ASP A 11 3.06 4.89 7.18
CA ASP A 11 1.86 5.49 7.75
C ASP A 11 0.59 4.93 7.10
N ALA A 12 0.60 4.74 5.78
CA ALA A 12 -0.53 4.16 5.04
C ALA A 12 -0.76 2.69 5.44
N LEU A 13 0.32 1.93 5.60
CA LEU A 13 0.29 0.55 6.05
C LEU A 13 -0.27 0.46 7.48
N LYS A 14 0.22 1.31 8.39
CA LYS A 14 -0.27 1.34 9.77
C LYS A 14 -1.76 1.67 9.85
N GLN A 15 -2.23 2.65 9.07
CA GLN A 15 -3.66 2.99 9.01
C GLN A 15 -4.49 1.82 8.46
N LEU A 16 -3.97 1.08 7.48
CA LEU A 16 -4.63 -0.11 6.95
C LEU A 16 -4.74 -1.20 8.03
N GLU A 17 -3.67 -1.45 8.79
CA GLU A 17 -3.67 -2.41 9.92
C GLU A 17 -4.64 -2.00 11.03
N ASP A 18 -4.75 -0.70 11.33
CA ASP A 18 -5.72 -0.17 12.29
C ASP A 18 -7.15 -0.42 11.79
N ILE A 19 -7.43 -0.15 10.51
CA ILE A 19 -8.75 -0.41 9.89
C ILE A 19 -9.11 -1.89 9.94
N VAL A 20 -8.16 -2.79 9.63
CA VAL A 20 -8.40 -4.23 9.69
C VAL A 20 -8.76 -4.64 11.12
N ARG A 21 -8.02 -4.15 12.12
CA ARG A 21 -8.34 -4.40 13.53
C ARG A 21 -9.73 -3.91 13.90
N GLU A 22 -10.09 -2.70 13.51
CA GLU A 22 -11.42 -2.12 13.78
C GLU A 22 -12.56 -2.88 13.07
N LEU A 23 -12.29 -3.50 11.92
CA LEU A 23 -13.26 -4.35 11.20
C LEU A 23 -13.46 -5.72 11.87
N GLU A 24 -12.47 -6.20 12.63
CA GLU A 24 -12.56 -7.45 13.40
C GLU A 24 -13.27 -7.26 14.76
N GLU A 25 -13.43 -6.01 15.21
CA GLU A 25 -14.11 -5.71 16.46
C GLU A 25 -15.62 -5.99 16.38
N SER A 26 -16.15 -6.60 17.44
CA SER A 26 -17.58 -6.84 17.59
C SER A 26 -18.30 -5.53 17.93
N GLY A 27 -19.43 -5.27 17.28
CA GLY A 27 -20.27 -4.09 17.56
C GLY A 27 -20.14 -2.95 16.55
N LEU A 28 -19.38 -3.15 15.46
CA LEU A 28 -19.36 -2.23 14.35
C LEU A 28 -20.71 -2.23 13.61
N THR A 29 -21.24 -1.04 13.30
CA THR A 29 -22.44 -0.93 12.47
C THR A 29 -22.11 -1.26 11.02
N LEU A 30 -23.09 -1.71 10.23
CA LEU A 30 -22.90 -2.01 8.81
C LEU A 30 -22.36 -0.80 8.04
N ASP A 31 -22.90 0.40 8.32
CA ASP A 31 -22.47 1.64 7.66
C ASP A 31 -21.02 2.00 8.00
N ASP A 32 -20.60 1.79 9.25
CA ASP A 32 -19.22 2.04 9.66
C ASP A 32 -18.26 0.99 9.11
N ALA A 33 -18.71 -0.27 9.00
CA ALA A 33 -17.95 -1.34 8.35
C ALA A 33 -17.70 -1.02 6.87
N LEU A 34 -18.73 -0.55 6.16
CA LEU A 34 -18.61 -0.15 4.75
C LEU A 34 -17.64 1.01 4.56
N LYS A 35 -17.73 2.06 5.40
CA LYS A 35 -16.80 3.20 5.33
C LYS A 35 -15.35 2.80 5.60
N LYS A 36 -15.13 1.94 6.60
CA LYS A 36 -13.80 1.41 6.93
C LYS A 36 -13.26 0.56 5.80
N PHE A 37 -14.09 -0.32 5.24
CA PHE A 37 -13.72 -1.14 4.09
C PHE A 37 -13.32 -0.30 2.87
N GLU A 38 -14.11 0.72 2.51
CA GLU A 38 -13.77 1.63 1.41
C GLU A 38 -12.44 2.35 1.63
N THR A 39 -12.17 2.76 2.87
CA THR A 39 -10.91 3.41 3.24
C THR A 39 -9.74 2.42 3.18
N GLY A 40 -9.92 1.21 3.71
CA GLY A 40 -8.94 0.13 3.64
C GLY A 40 -8.57 -0.24 2.19
N VAL A 41 -9.55 -0.32 1.29
CA VAL A 41 -9.30 -0.57 -0.15
C VAL A 41 -8.47 0.56 -0.78
N LYS A 42 -8.73 1.82 -0.41
CA LYS A 42 -7.93 2.96 -0.90
C LYS A 42 -6.50 2.91 -0.40
N LEU A 43 -6.29 2.62 0.88
CA LEU A 43 -4.95 2.49 1.48
C LEU A 43 -4.18 1.31 0.90
N SER A 44 -4.82 0.15 0.74
CA SER A 44 -4.21 -1.03 0.10
C SER A 44 -3.71 -0.70 -1.32
N ARG A 45 -4.54 -0.05 -2.14
CA ARG A 45 -4.13 0.39 -3.49
C ARG A 45 -2.98 1.38 -3.46
N LEU A 46 -2.95 2.28 -2.47
CA LEU A 46 -1.86 3.22 -2.31
C LEU A 46 -0.55 2.52 -1.93
N CYS A 47 -0.60 1.57 -1.00
CA CYS A 47 0.55 0.76 -0.61
C CYS A 47 1.11 -0.02 -1.80
N HIS A 48 0.26 -0.70 -2.58
CA HIS A 48 0.69 -1.40 -3.80
C HIS A 48 1.36 -0.46 -4.79
N LYS A 49 0.76 0.70 -5.07
CA LYS A 49 1.37 1.68 -5.98
C LYS A 49 2.76 2.14 -5.52
N ARG A 50 2.94 2.37 -4.21
CA ARG A 50 4.24 2.76 -3.65
C ARG A 50 5.29 1.66 -3.81
N LEU A 51 4.89 0.40 -3.67
CA LEU A 51 5.76 -0.75 -3.91
C LEU A 51 6.12 -0.85 -5.39
N ASP A 52 5.15 -0.74 -6.29
CA ASP A 52 5.38 -0.76 -7.75
C ASP A 52 6.35 0.35 -8.18
N ASP A 53 6.17 1.57 -7.65
CA ASP A 53 7.06 2.71 -7.91
C ASP A 53 8.49 2.46 -7.39
N ALA A 54 8.62 1.78 -6.24
CA ALA A 54 9.91 1.42 -5.66
C ALA A 54 10.60 0.32 -6.49
N ASP A 55 9.86 -0.71 -6.90
CA ASP A 55 10.36 -1.80 -7.73
C ASP A 55 10.85 -1.27 -9.08
N MET A 56 10.06 -0.42 -9.75
CA MET A 56 10.48 0.21 -11.00
C MET A 56 11.77 1.03 -10.83
N ARG A 57 11.92 1.72 -9.70
CA ARG A 57 13.12 2.49 -9.42
C ARG A 57 14.32 1.59 -9.16
N ILE A 58 14.13 0.44 -8.52
CA ILE A 58 15.17 -0.59 -8.33
C ILE A 58 15.58 -1.15 -9.69
N GLU A 59 14.63 -1.53 -10.54
CA GLU A 59 14.88 -2.02 -11.90
C GLU A 59 15.71 -1.01 -12.71
N GLN A 60 15.34 0.27 -12.71
CA GLN A 60 16.10 1.32 -13.41
C GLN A 60 17.54 1.48 -12.90
N LEU A 61 17.75 1.38 -11.58
CA LEU A 61 19.09 1.45 -10.99
C LEU A 61 19.95 0.24 -11.36
N ILE A 62 19.33 -0.93 -11.49
CA ILE A 62 20.00 -2.17 -11.89
C ILE A 62 20.30 -2.19 -13.40
N GLU A 63 19.38 -1.72 -14.23
CA GLU A 63 19.60 -1.63 -15.69
C GLU A 63 20.65 -0.57 -16.07
N GLY A 64 20.77 0.49 -15.27
CA GLY A 64 21.80 1.53 -15.45
C GLY A 64 23.22 1.12 -15.04
N ASP A 65 23.36 0.03 -14.29
CA ASP A 65 24.62 -0.55 -13.81
C ASP A 65 24.78 -1.91 -14.49
N GLU A 66 25.26 -1.95 -15.74
CA GLU A 66 25.28 -3.13 -16.61
C GLU A 66 25.56 -4.46 -15.86
N GLY A 67 24.53 -5.30 -15.68
CA GLY A 67 24.73 -6.75 -15.56
C GLY A 67 23.96 -7.57 -14.52
N VAL A 68 22.96 -7.05 -13.79
CA VAL A 68 22.16 -7.93 -12.89
C VAL A 68 20.77 -8.18 -13.49
N ARG A 69 20.58 -9.35 -14.09
CA ARG A 69 19.22 -9.86 -14.40
C ARG A 69 18.53 -10.23 -13.09
N THR A 70 17.63 -9.38 -12.61
CA THR A 70 16.66 -9.78 -11.59
C THR A 70 15.60 -10.64 -12.28
N GLU A 71 15.77 -11.97 -12.19
CA GLU A 71 14.67 -12.87 -12.49
C GLU A 71 13.53 -12.53 -11.53
N ARG A 72 12.41 -12.10 -12.10
CA ARG A 72 11.18 -11.77 -11.39
C ARG A 72 10.82 -12.99 -10.53
N VAL A 73 10.99 -12.89 -9.21
CA VAL A 73 10.56 -13.95 -8.30
C VAL A 73 9.04 -13.89 -8.28
N GLU A 74 8.40 -14.72 -9.09
CA GLU A 74 6.97 -15.00 -8.96
C GLU A 74 6.80 -15.71 -7.61
N ILE A 75 6.41 -14.95 -6.58
CA ILE A 75 5.98 -15.53 -5.32
C ILE A 75 4.56 -16.06 -5.57
N GLU A 76 4.45 -17.38 -5.76
CA GLU A 76 3.17 -18.12 -5.77
C GLU A 76 2.43 -18.05 -4.42
#